data_AF-A0A2S9K5X1-F1
#
_entry.id   AF-A0A2S9K5X1-F1
#
_cell.length_a   1.000
_cell.length_b   1.000
_cell.length_c   1.000
_cell.angle_alpha   90.00
_cell.angle_beta   90.00
_cell.angle_gamma   90.00
#
_symmetry.space_group_name_H-M   'P 1'
#
loop_
_entity.id
_entity.type
_entity.pdbx_description
1 polymer ?
#
loop_
_entity_poly.entity_id
_entity_poly.type
_entity_poly.pdbx_seq_one_letter_code
_entity_poly.pdbx_strand_id
1 'polypeptide(L)'
;MSELADREISALHDALDDEYQAWATYDQVIADFGEVMPFMNIRDAEARHIEALLVLFRHYGLAIPDNDWPGKVPRFASLLQACEAGVAAEVANAALYSR
;
A
#
# COMPACT_ATOMS: atom_id res chain seq x y z
N MET A 1 12.83 -16.21 20.22
CA MET A 1 12.00 -15.50 19.22
C MET A 1 10.82 -16.40 18.93
N SER A 2 9.59 -15.90 18.96
CA SER A 2 8.45 -16.70 18.53
C SER A 2 8.55 -16.88 17.02
N GLU A 3 8.51 -18.11 16.55
CA GLU A 3 8.36 -18.37 15.12
C GLU A 3 6.94 -17.99 14.70
N LEU A 4 6.82 -17.28 13.57
CA LEU A 4 5.53 -16.97 12.95
C LEU A 4 4.98 -18.23 12.27
N ALA A 5 3.68 -18.43 12.33
CA ALA A 5 3.00 -19.45 11.52
C ALA A 5 2.98 -19.03 10.04
N ASP A 6 2.90 -20.00 9.12
CA ASP A 6 2.86 -19.72 7.67
C ASP A 6 1.77 -18.71 7.27
N ARG A 7 0.61 -18.76 7.94
CA ARG A 7 -0.49 -17.81 7.72
C ARG A 7 -0.13 -16.37 8.09
N GLU A 8 0.72 -16.18 9.10
CA GLU A 8 1.16 -14.86 9.57
C GLU A 8 2.25 -14.32 8.65
N ILE A 9 3.12 -15.20 8.13
CA ILE A 9 4.09 -14.86 7.09
C ILE A 9 3.37 -14.44 5.82
N SER A 10 2.35 -15.19 5.38
CA SER A 10 1.53 -14.83 4.21
C SER A 10 0.87 -13.47 4.42
N ALA A 11 0.23 -13.25 5.57
CA ALA A 11 -0.43 -11.98 5.86
C ALA A 11 0.55 -10.78 5.85
N LEU A 12 1.81 -10.96 6.29
CA LEU A 12 2.83 -9.92 6.19
C LEU A 12 3.24 -9.61 4.74
N HIS A 13 3.31 -10.63 3.88
CA HIS A 13 3.60 -10.44 2.45
C HIS A 13 2.44 -9.75 1.75
N ASP A 14 1.21 -10.22 1.99
CA ASP A 14 -0.01 -9.64 1.42
C ASP A 14 -0.14 -8.17 1.84
N ALA A 15 0.06 -7.86 3.12
CA ALA A 15 0.04 -6.49 3.61
C ALA A 15 1.13 -5.61 2.97
N LEU A 16 2.35 -6.13 2.78
CA LEU A 16 3.42 -5.34 2.15
C LEU A 16 3.14 -5.07 0.66
N ASP A 17 2.61 -6.06 -0.05
CA ASP A 17 2.23 -5.90 -1.46
C ASP A 17 1.08 -4.89 -1.63
N ASP A 18 0.07 -4.96 -0.76
CA ASP A 18 -1.05 -3.99 -0.73
C ASP A 18 -0.55 -2.56 -0.50
N GLU A 19 0.36 -2.35 0.45
CA GLU A 19 0.96 -1.04 0.73
C GLU A 19 1.84 -0.54 -0.43
N TYR A 20 2.57 -1.44 -1.10
CA TYR A 20 3.32 -1.10 -2.32
C TYR A 20 2.41 -0.67 -3.47
N GLN A 21 1.30 -1.39 -3.68
CA GLN A 21 0.31 -1.03 -4.68
C GLN A 21 -0.33 0.33 -4.38
N ALA A 22 -0.70 0.57 -3.12
CA ALA A 22 -1.30 1.84 -2.68
C ALA A 22 -0.32 3.00 -2.88
N TRP A 23 0.91 2.86 -2.38
CA TRP A 23 1.96 3.88 -2.54
C TRP A 23 2.20 4.21 -4.01
N ALA A 24 2.37 3.20 -4.87
CA ALA A 24 2.61 3.38 -6.30
C ALA A 24 1.42 4.04 -7.00
N THR A 25 0.18 3.72 -6.58
CA THR A 25 -1.04 4.32 -7.12
C THR A 25 -1.09 5.82 -6.82
N TYR A 26 -0.86 6.21 -5.56
CA TYR A 26 -0.89 7.62 -5.18
C TYR A 26 0.30 8.41 -5.72
N ASP A 27 1.48 7.80 -5.81
CA ASP A 27 2.63 8.42 -6.47
C ASP A 27 2.34 8.66 -7.97
N GLN A 28 1.68 7.72 -8.65
CA GLN A 28 1.27 7.91 -10.05
C GLN A 28 0.20 9.01 -10.20
N VAL A 29 -0.76 9.12 -9.27
CA VAL A 29 -1.74 10.22 -9.25
C VAL A 29 -1.04 11.57 -9.10
N ILE A 30 -0.04 11.68 -8.20
CA ILE A 30 0.74 12.91 -8.01
C ILE A 30 1.55 13.22 -9.28
N ALA A 31 2.14 12.21 -9.92
CA ALA A 31 2.86 12.41 -11.19
C ALA A 31 1.94 12.90 -12.32
N ASP A 32 0.67 12.49 -12.34
CA ASP A 32 -0.29 12.83 -13.40
C ASP A 32 -0.94 14.20 -13.20
N PHE A 33 -1.24 14.57 -11.96
CA PHE A 33 -2.05 15.74 -11.63
C PHE A 33 -1.32 16.80 -10.80
N GLY A 34 -0.07 16.54 -10.42
CA GLY A 34 0.74 17.39 -9.57
C GLY A 34 0.57 17.11 -8.08
N GLU A 35 1.37 17.84 -7.29
CA GLU A 35 1.39 17.78 -5.82
C GLU A 35 0.12 18.38 -5.21
N VAL A 36 -0.96 17.59 -5.20
CA VAL A 36 -2.26 18.00 -4.67
C VAL A 36 -2.68 17.15 -3.48
N MET A 37 -3.28 17.82 -2.51
CA MET A 37 -3.92 17.17 -1.37
C MET A 37 -5.23 16.48 -1.80
N PRO A 38 -5.59 15.32 -1.22
CA PRO A 38 -4.93 14.64 -0.09
C PRO A 38 -3.81 13.67 -0.48
N PHE A 39 -3.56 13.43 -1.78
CA PHE A 39 -2.73 12.32 -2.26
C PHE A 39 -1.29 12.33 -1.73
N MET A 40 -0.68 13.51 -1.55
CA MET A 40 0.65 13.59 -0.92
C MET A 40 0.65 13.01 0.50
N ASN A 41 -0.31 13.40 1.33
CA ASN A 41 -0.40 12.88 2.70
C ASN A 41 -0.66 11.38 2.73
N ILE A 42 -1.43 10.86 1.78
CA ILE A 42 -1.75 9.43 1.72
C ILE A 42 -0.52 8.66 1.26
N ARG A 43 0.17 9.08 0.17
CA ARG A 43 1.44 8.45 -0.25
C ARG A 43 2.48 8.44 0.88
N ASP A 44 2.62 9.54 1.60
CA ASP A 44 3.54 9.63 2.74
C ASP A 44 3.07 8.78 3.93
N ALA A 45 1.77 8.49 4.04
CA ALA A 45 1.25 7.52 4.99
C ALA A 45 1.62 6.09 4.62
N GLU A 46 1.42 5.69 3.37
CA GLU A 46 1.77 4.35 2.90
C GLU A 46 3.28 4.11 3.02
N ALA A 47 4.11 5.12 2.78
CA ALA A 47 5.56 5.03 3.00
C ALA A 47 5.90 4.67 4.46
N ARG A 48 5.15 5.21 5.43
CA ARG A 48 5.34 4.87 6.86
C ARG A 48 4.83 3.47 7.18
N HIS A 49 3.73 3.03 6.56
CA HIS A 49 3.22 1.67 6.73
C HIS A 49 4.20 0.64 6.17
N ILE A 50 4.74 0.87 4.96
CA ILE A 50 5.83 0.09 4.37
C ILE A 50 6.99 -0.02 5.36
N GLU A 51 7.52 1.10 5.86
CA GLU A 51 8.63 1.08 6.82
C GLU A 51 8.34 0.27 8.09
N ALA A 52 7.11 0.37 8.62
CA ALA A 52 6.68 -0.42 9.77
C ALA A 52 6.68 -1.93 9.46
N LEU A 53 6.19 -2.34 8.28
CA LEU A 53 6.23 -3.73 7.84
C LEU A 53 7.67 -4.20 7.62
N LEU A 54 8.54 -3.40 7.00
CA LEU A 54 9.94 -3.74 6.79
C LEU A 54 10.68 -3.99 8.12
N VAL A 55 10.32 -3.28 9.19
CA VAL A 55 10.84 -3.57 10.55
C VAL A 55 10.46 -4.98 10.99
N LEU A 56 9.21 -5.42 10.76
CA LEU A 56 8.76 -6.78 11.10
C LEU A 56 9.48 -7.83 10.25
N PHE A 57 9.60 -7.64 8.94
CA PHE A 57 10.35 -8.53 8.06
C PHE A 57 11.78 -8.73 8.56
N ARG A 58 12.49 -7.64 8.89
CA ARG A 58 13.84 -7.70 9.45
C ARG A 58 13.88 -8.39 10.82
N HIS A 59 12.90 -8.13 11.69
CA HIS A 59 12.83 -8.75 13.01
C HIS A 59 12.69 -10.27 12.94
N TYR A 60 11.89 -10.77 11.99
CA TYR A 60 11.63 -12.20 11.80
C TYR A 60 12.58 -12.86 10.77
N GLY A 61 13.51 -12.12 10.18
CA GLY A 61 14.47 -12.64 9.20
C GLY A 61 13.82 -13.08 7.88
N LEU A 62 12.69 -12.47 7.51
CA LEU A 62 11.98 -12.77 6.27
C LEU A 62 12.63 -12.03 5.08
N ALA A 63 12.55 -12.64 3.90
CA ALA A 63 12.96 -11.98 2.66
C ALA A 63 11.97 -10.86 2.33
N ILE A 64 12.49 -9.68 1.99
CA ILE A 64 11.67 -8.52 1.62
C ILE A 64 11.48 -8.57 0.09
N PRO A 65 10.25 -8.67 -0.42
CA PRO A 65 9.98 -8.58 -1.86
C PRO A 65 10.24 -7.16 -2.37
N ASP A 66 10.64 -7.03 -3.64
CA ASP A 66 10.78 -5.74 -4.31
C ASP A 66 9.41 -5.15 -4.66
N ASN A 67 9.33 -3.81 -4.73
CA ASN A 67 8.12 -3.14 -5.19
C ASN A 67 8.03 -3.13 -6.72
N ASP A 68 7.16 -3.98 -7.25
CA ASP A 68 6.95 -4.20 -8.68
C ASP A 68 5.81 -3.37 -9.30
N TRP A 69 5.11 -2.56 -8.50
CA TRP A 69 3.93 -1.79 -8.91
C TRP A 69 4.18 -0.51 -9.72
N PRO A 70 5.32 0.20 -9.60
CA PRO A 70 5.59 1.37 -10.44
C PRO A 70 5.40 1.06 -11.93
N GLY A 71 4.54 1.84 -12.59
CA GLY A 71 4.18 1.65 -14.00
C GLY A 71 3.14 0.56 -14.29
N LYS A 72 2.67 -0.20 -13.29
CA LYS A 72 1.61 -1.22 -13.42
C LYS A 72 0.27 -0.79 -12.78
N VAL A 73 0.27 0.32 -12.04
CA VAL A 73 -0.93 0.85 -11.36
C VAL A 73 -1.92 1.52 -12.33
N PRO A 74 -3.21 1.61 -11.96
CA PRO A 74 -4.20 2.32 -12.76
C PRO A 74 -3.85 3.79 -12.95
N ARG A 75 -4.26 4.34 -14.09
CA ARG A 75 -4.31 5.79 -14.31
C ARG A 75 -5.75 6.26 -14.29
N PHE A 76 -5.97 7.46 -13.80
CA PHE A 76 -7.29 8.07 -13.68
C PHE A 76 -7.44 9.20 -14.68
N ALA A 77 -8.65 9.46 -15.17
CA ALA A 77 -8.89 10.59 -16.09
C ALA A 77 -9.04 11.93 -15.37
N SER A 78 -9.24 11.92 -14.05
CA SER A 78 -9.33 13.13 -13.21
C SER A 78 -9.05 12.83 -11.74
N LEU A 79 -8.79 13.89 -10.97
CA LEU A 79 -8.69 13.82 -9.51
C LEU A 79 -9.96 13.28 -8.84
N LEU A 80 -11.14 13.58 -9.39
CA LEU A 80 -12.40 13.06 -8.87
C LEU A 80 -12.42 11.52 -8.93
N GLN A 81 -12.04 10.96 -10.07
CA GLN A 81 -11.97 9.49 -10.23
C GLN A 81 -10.90 8.87 -9.33
N ALA A 82 -9.76 9.53 -9.14
CA ALA A 82 -8.73 9.07 -8.21
C ALA A 82 -9.25 9.07 -6.75
N CYS A 83 -9.98 10.10 -6.34
CA CYS A 83 -10.62 10.15 -5.03
C CYS A 83 -11.69 9.06 -4.85
N GLU A 84 -12.55 8.85 -5.85
CA GLU A 84 -13.59 7.82 -5.84
C GLU A 84 -12.97 6.42 -5.72
N ALA A 85 -11.88 6.17 -6.44
CA ALA A 85 -11.12 4.92 -6.35
C ALA A 85 -10.48 4.74 -4.97
N GLY A 86 -9.89 5.80 -4.40
CA GLY A 86 -9.33 5.76 -3.04
C GLY A 86 -10.39 5.43 -1.98
N VAL A 87 -11.57 6.05 -2.05
CA VAL A 87 -12.68 5.74 -1.14
C VAL A 87 -13.14 4.29 -1.29
N ALA A 88 -13.25 3.79 -2.52
CA ALA A 88 -13.62 2.40 -2.76
C ALA A 88 -12.57 1.42 -2.18
N ALA A 89 -11.28 1.75 -2.29
CA ALA A 89 -10.19 0.96 -1.71
C ALA A 89 -10.28 0.91 -0.18
N GLU A 90 -10.53 2.05 0.49
CA GLU A 90 -10.69 2.12 1.94
C GLU A 90 -11.89 1.28 2.43
N VAL A 91 -13.01 1.33 1.71
CA VAL A 91 -14.20 0.52 2.03
C VAL A 91 -13.89 -0.98 1.89
N ALA A 92 -13.17 -1.37 0.84
CA ALA A 92 -12.76 -2.75 0.63
C ALA A 92 -11.79 -3.22 1.74
N ASN A 93 -10.82 -2.38 2.10
CA ASN A 93 -9.87 -2.67 3.18
C ASN A 93 -10.56 -2.84 4.53
N ALA A 94 -11.48 -1.93 4.89
CA ALA A 94 -12.26 -2.04 6.13
C ALA A 94 -13.09 -3.34 6.20
N ALA A 95 -13.58 -3.84 5.06
CA ALA A 95 -14.31 -5.10 5.00
C ALA A 95 -13.42 -6.32 5.31
N LEU A 96 -12.11 -6.27 5.03
CA LEU A 96 -11.17 -7.35 5.38
C LEU A 96 -11.09 -7.57 6.89
N TYR A 97 -11.12 -6.50 7.67
CA TYR A 97 -11.08 -6.54 9.14
C TYR A 97 -12.41 -6.90 9.82
N SER A 98 -13.49 -7.03 9.06
CA SER A 98 -14.82 -7.40 9.57
C SER A 98 -15.09 -8.91 9.48
N ARG A 99 -14.07 -9.72 9.26
CA ARG A 99 -14.15 -11.14 8.92
C ARG A 99 -13.59 -12.04 10.02
#